data_AF-A0A673K5E4-F1
#
_entry.id   AF-A0A673K5E4-F1
#
_cell.length_a   1.000
_cell.length_b   1.000
_cell.length_c   1.000
_cell.angle_alpha   90.00
_cell.angle_beta   90.00
_cell.angle_gamma   90.00
#
_symmetry.space_group_name_H-M   'P 1'
#
loop_
_entity.id
_entity.type
_entity.pdbx_description
1 polymer ?
#
loop_
_entity_poly.entity_id
_entity_poly.type
_entity_poly.pdbx_seq_one_letter_code
_entity_poly.pdbx_strand_id
1 'polypeptide(L)'
;VCTSSSLVRLANMNRPAAVEISYDCMRFLITHNPTNSTLNKFTEELKTFGVNTLVRVCEATYDKAPVEKEGIQVLDWPFDDGAPPPTQIVDDWLNLLKTKFREEPGCCIAVHCVAGLGRAPVLVALALIECGMKYEDAVQFIRQKRRGAFNSKQLLYLEKYRPKMRLRFKDANGHNCFPHQCNNCSL
;
A
#
# COMPACT_ATOMS: atom_id res chain seq x y z
N VAL A 1 -38.72 -14.04 -17.76
CA VAL A 1 -37.28 -13.85 -18.04
C VAL A 1 -36.79 -12.69 -17.19
N CYS A 2 -36.36 -12.96 -15.96
CA CYS A 2 -35.60 -12.02 -15.14
C CYS A 2 -34.26 -12.71 -14.86
N THR A 3 -33.21 -12.25 -15.53
CA THR A 3 -31.87 -12.83 -15.40
C THR A 3 -31.36 -12.66 -13.98
N SER A 4 -30.84 -13.75 -13.42
CA SER A 4 -30.21 -13.87 -12.08
C SER A 4 -29.07 -12.87 -11.80
N SER A 5 -28.69 -12.05 -12.79
CA SER A 5 -27.64 -11.02 -12.69
C SER A 5 -28.02 -9.83 -11.78
N SER A 6 -29.31 -9.51 -11.64
CA SER A 6 -29.75 -8.33 -10.88
C SER A 6 -29.74 -8.52 -9.37
N LEU A 7 -29.84 -9.77 -8.87
CA LEU A 7 -29.87 -10.09 -7.44
C LEU A 7 -28.46 -10.14 -6.82
N VAL A 8 -27.43 -10.49 -7.59
CA VAL A 8 -26.03 -10.51 -7.10
C VAL A 8 -25.49 -9.09 -6.84
N ARG A 9 -26.12 -8.06 -7.44
CA ARG A 9 -25.73 -6.65 -7.23
C ARG A 9 -26.15 -6.06 -5.88
N LEU A 10 -27.04 -6.70 -5.13
CA LEU A 10 -27.57 -6.15 -3.87
C LEU A 10 -26.86 -6.61 -2.59
N ALA A 11 -25.90 -7.54 -2.67
CA ALA A 11 -25.25 -8.12 -1.48
C ALA A 11 -23.87 -7.53 -1.11
N ASN A 12 -23.35 -6.52 -1.83
CA ASN A 12 -21.94 -6.08 -1.66
C ASN A 12 -21.76 -4.60 -1.25
N MET A 13 -22.79 -3.97 -0.68
CA MET A 13 -22.94 -2.51 -0.70
C MET A 13 -22.28 -1.66 0.41
N ASN A 14 -21.29 -2.14 1.19
CA ASN A 14 -20.69 -1.28 2.24
C ASN A 14 -19.18 -1.39 2.46
N ARG A 15 -18.43 -2.05 1.57
CA ARG A 15 -16.96 -2.08 1.68
C ARG A 15 -16.32 -1.10 0.72
N PRO A 16 -15.40 -0.23 1.18
CA PRO A 16 -14.68 0.67 0.28
C PRO A 16 -13.89 -0.14 -0.76
N ALA A 17 -13.92 0.31 -2.01
CA ALA A 17 -13.15 -0.30 -3.09
C ALA A 17 -11.64 -0.27 -2.81
N ALA A 18 -10.90 -1.21 -3.41
CA ALA A 18 -9.44 -1.14 -3.47
C ALA A 18 -9.00 0.17 -4.14
N VAL A 19 -7.94 0.78 -3.64
CA VAL A 19 -7.42 2.05 -4.14
C VAL A 19 -5.96 1.90 -4.52
N GLU A 20 -5.68 2.08 -5.80
CA GLU A 20 -4.31 2.15 -6.30
C GLU A 20 -3.74 3.55 -6.13
N ILE A 21 -2.53 3.63 -5.56
CA ILE A 21 -1.72 4.84 -5.43
C ILE A 21 -0.44 4.59 -6.22
N SER A 22 -0.29 5.30 -7.33
CA SER A 22 0.91 5.24 -8.17
C SER A 22 1.66 6.54 -8.05
N TYR A 23 2.95 6.43 -7.73
CA TYR A 23 3.86 7.57 -7.70
C TYR A 23 5.19 7.07 -8.22
N ASP A 24 5.68 7.71 -9.28
CA ASP A 24 6.93 7.31 -9.91
C ASP A 24 6.88 5.84 -10.40
N CYS A 25 7.91 5.03 -10.14
CA CYS A 25 7.90 3.61 -10.44
C CYS A 25 7.27 2.74 -9.35
N MET A 26 6.73 3.36 -8.29
CA MET A 26 6.10 2.65 -7.17
C MET A 26 4.60 2.61 -7.35
N ARG A 27 4.03 1.42 -7.18
CA ARG A 27 2.59 1.19 -7.21
C ARG A 27 2.15 0.51 -5.93
N PHE A 28 1.19 1.11 -5.24
CA PHE A 28 0.63 0.60 -4.01
C PHE A 28 -0.85 0.31 -4.18
N LEU A 29 -1.34 -0.75 -3.54
CA LEU A 29 -2.77 -1.07 -3.50
C LEU A 29 -3.27 -1.08 -2.05
N ILE A 30 -4.12 -0.11 -1.70
CA ILE A 30 -4.77 -0.06 -0.38
C ILE A 30 -6.08 -0.84 -0.47
N THR A 31 -6.15 -1.98 0.20
CA THR A 31 -7.32 -2.86 0.17
C THR A 31 -8.01 -2.96 1.54
N HIS A 32 -9.14 -3.65 1.57
CA HIS A 32 -9.85 -4.01 2.81
C HIS A 32 -9.45 -5.42 3.25
N ASN A 33 -9.68 -5.74 4.52
CA ASN A 33 -9.44 -7.07 5.04
C ASN A 33 -10.42 -8.09 4.43
N PRO A 34 -9.95 -9.15 3.75
CA PRO A 34 -10.84 -10.18 3.25
C PRO A 34 -11.41 -11.02 4.39
N THR A 35 -12.50 -11.74 4.11
CA THR A 35 -12.96 -12.87 4.94
C THR A 35 -12.52 -14.18 4.29
N ASN A 36 -12.50 -15.27 5.05
CA ASN A 36 -12.18 -16.60 4.49
C ASN A 36 -13.06 -16.94 3.26
N SER A 37 -14.33 -16.52 3.25
CA SER A 37 -15.26 -16.70 2.14
C SER A 37 -14.97 -15.86 0.90
N THR A 38 -14.29 -14.72 1.05
CA THR A 38 -13.95 -13.82 -0.08
C THR A 38 -12.49 -13.92 -0.50
N LEU A 39 -11.70 -14.77 0.16
CA LEU A 39 -10.25 -14.83 -0.02
C LEU A 39 -9.85 -15.14 -1.47
N ASN A 40 -10.54 -16.06 -2.15
CA ASN A 40 -10.24 -16.38 -3.55
C ASN A 40 -10.44 -15.18 -4.48
N LYS A 41 -11.57 -14.47 -4.35
CA LYS A 41 -11.85 -13.26 -5.13
C LYS A 41 -10.86 -12.14 -4.82
N PHE A 42 -10.47 -12.02 -3.55
CA PHE A 42 -9.46 -11.06 -3.12
C PHE A 42 -8.10 -11.38 -3.77
N THR A 43 -7.68 -12.64 -3.79
CA THR A 43 -6.43 -13.05 -4.44
C THR A 43 -6.48 -12.80 -5.95
N GLU A 44 -7.60 -13.06 -6.62
CA GLU A 44 -7.80 -12.71 -8.05
C GLU A 44 -7.70 -11.20 -8.30
N GLU A 45 -8.29 -10.39 -7.42
CA GLU A 45 -8.19 -8.93 -7.47
C GLU A 45 -6.73 -8.48 -7.32
N LEU A 46 -5.99 -9.00 -6.33
CA LEU A 46 -4.56 -8.70 -6.15
C LEU A 46 -3.73 -9.03 -7.41
N LYS A 47 -3.97 -10.19 -8.02
CA LYS A 47 -3.29 -10.59 -9.26
C LYS A 47 -3.60 -9.65 -10.43
N THR A 48 -4.83 -9.16 -10.52
CA THR A 48 -5.25 -8.21 -11.57
C THR A 48 -4.48 -6.89 -11.49
N PHE A 49 -4.14 -6.44 -10.28
CA PHE A 49 -3.30 -5.25 -10.07
C PHE A 49 -1.79 -5.51 -10.22
N GLY A 50 -1.38 -6.77 -10.42
CA GLY A 50 0.03 -7.16 -10.47
C GLY A 50 0.69 -7.10 -9.09
N VAL A 51 -0.05 -7.41 -8.03
CA VAL A 51 0.48 -7.45 -6.67
C VAL A 51 1.34 -8.70 -6.49
N ASN A 52 2.58 -8.51 -6.04
CA ASN A 52 3.49 -9.61 -5.69
C ASN A 52 3.70 -9.75 -4.17
N THR A 53 3.39 -8.70 -3.41
CA THR A 53 3.64 -8.62 -1.97
C THR A 53 2.44 -7.97 -1.31
N LEU A 54 1.94 -8.59 -0.25
CA LEU A 54 0.86 -8.09 0.59
C LEU A 54 1.35 -7.88 2.02
N VAL A 55 1.20 -6.66 2.53
CA VAL A 55 1.53 -6.30 3.91
C VAL A 55 0.25 -6.17 4.74
N ARG A 56 0.15 -6.96 5.80
CA ARG A 56 -0.94 -6.92 6.79
C ARG A 56 -0.47 -6.08 7.97
N VAL A 57 -1.12 -4.93 8.20
CA VAL A 57 -0.77 -4.01 9.30
C VAL A 57 -1.75 -4.08 10.48
N CYS A 58 -2.60 -5.09 10.50
CA CYS A 58 -3.49 -5.42 11.60
C CYS A 58 -3.37 -6.90 11.96
N GLU A 59 -4.01 -7.29 13.07
CA GLU A 59 -4.15 -8.68 13.46
C GLU A 59 -4.64 -9.54 12.29
N ALA A 60 -4.01 -10.71 12.14
CA ALA A 60 -4.34 -11.65 11.08
C ALA A 60 -5.70 -12.30 11.38
N THR A 61 -6.64 -12.22 10.42
CA THR A 61 -7.97 -12.81 10.56
C THR A 61 -8.24 -13.94 9.56
N TYR A 62 -7.26 -14.28 8.73
CA TYR A 62 -7.34 -15.32 7.71
C TYR A 62 -5.96 -15.94 7.48
N ASP A 63 -5.94 -17.18 7.01
CA ASP A 63 -4.71 -17.89 6.68
C ASP A 63 -4.08 -17.31 5.40
N LYS A 64 -2.77 -17.07 5.44
CA LYS A 64 -2.02 -16.51 4.31
C LYS A 64 -1.61 -17.57 3.29
N ALA A 65 -1.60 -18.86 3.65
CA ALA A 65 -1.13 -19.93 2.76
C ALA A 65 -1.85 -19.97 1.40
N PRO A 66 -3.18 -19.74 1.28
CA PRO A 66 -3.85 -19.68 -0.03
C PRO A 66 -3.38 -18.51 -0.91
N VAL A 67 -3.01 -17.38 -0.31
CA VAL A 67 -2.50 -16.20 -1.02
C VAL A 67 -1.05 -16.44 -1.45
N GLU A 68 -0.23 -17.01 -0.55
CA GLU A 68 1.17 -17.37 -0.82
C GLU A 68 1.29 -18.44 -1.92
N LYS A 69 0.35 -19.39 -1.98
CA LYS A 69 0.28 -20.42 -3.04
C LYS A 69 0.11 -19.82 -4.43
N GLU A 70 -0.50 -18.64 -4.53
CA GLU A 70 -0.70 -17.92 -5.80
C GLU A 70 0.50 -17.02 -6.16
N GLY A 71 1.62 -17.13 -5.44
CA GLY A 71 2.85 -16.39 -5.70
C GLY A 71 2.90 -14.99 -5.07
N ILE A 72 1.99 -14.67 -4.15
CA ILE A 72 1.95 -13.38 -3.45
C ILE A 72 2.56 -13.54 -2.06
N GLN A 73 3.71 -12.92 -1.81
CA GLN A 73 4.34 -12.93 -0.49
C GLN A 73 3.49 -12.17 0.53
N VAL A 74 3.20 -12.77 1.69
CA VAL A 74 2.41 -12.10 2.75
C VAL A 74 3.28 -11.80 3.98
N LEU A 75 3.33 -10.52 4.36
CA LEU A 75 4.11 -10.00 5.49
C LEU A 75 3.19 -9.48 6.59
N ASP A 76 3.52 -9.82 7.84
CA ASP A 76 2.73 -9.52 9.03
C ASP A 76 3.42 -8.49 9.91
N TRP A 77 2.99 -7.23 9.83
CA TRP A 77 3.55 -6.11 10.59
C TRP A 77 2.44 -5.35 11.35
N PRO A 78 1.75 -6.01 12.30
CA PRO A 78 0.69 -5.36 13.07
C PRO A 78 1.24 -4.25 13.96
N PHE A 79 0.48 -3.17 14.08
CA PHE A 79 0.70 -2.11 15.08
C PHE A 79 -0.62 -1.50 15.53
N ASP A 80 -0.64 -0.86 16.69
CA ASP A 80 -1.86 -0.38 17.36
C ASP A 80 -2.70 0.57 16.50
N ASP A 81 -4.03 0.43 16.59
CA ASP A 81 -4.93 1.29 15.83
C ASP A 81 -4.87 2.75 16.31
N GLY A 82 -4.81 3.66 15.36
CA GLY A 82 -4.62 5.09 15.60
C GLY A 82 -3.29 5.49 16.24
N ALA A 83 -2.37 4.55 16.45
CA ALA A 83 -0.98 4.83 16.81
C ALA A 83 -0.12 5.05 15.55
N PRO A 84 1.01 5.76 15.67
CA PRO A 84 2.03 5.77 14.62
C PRO A 84 2.68 4.39 14.49
N PRO A 85 3.17 4.02 13.29
CA PRO A 85 3.91 2.78 13.11
C PRO A 85 5.23 2.82 13.93
N PRO A 86 5.61 1.71 14.60
CA PRO A 86 6.91 1.55 15.23
C PRO A 86 8.06 1.76 14.25
N THR A 87 9.20 2.29 14.73
CA THR A 87 10.39 2.56 13.90
C THR A 87 10.86 1.33 13.12
N GLN A 88 10.83 0.15 13.74
CA GLN A 88 11.20 -1.10 13.08
C GLN A 88 10.32 -1.39 11.85
N ILE A 89 9.00 -1.24 11.98
CA ILE A 89 8.05 -1.42 10.86
C ILE A 89 8.29 -0.39 9.76
N VAL A 90 8.63 0.84 10.12
CA VAL A 90 8.99 1.88 9.14
C VAL A 90 10.26 1.49 8.38
N ASP A 91 11.32 1.07 9.08
CA ASP A 91 12.58 0.70 8.44
C ASP A 91 12.43 -0.57 7.57
N ASP A 92 11.67 -1.57 8.02
CA ASP A 92 11.38 -2.79 7.25
C ASP A 92 10.52 -2.49 6.01
N TRP A 93 9.53 -1.61 6.15
CA TRP A 93 8.74 -1.12 5.01
C TRP A 93 9.62 -0.44 3.97
N LEU A 94 10.45 0.53 4.36
CA LEU A 94 11.30 1.25 3.41
C LEU A 94 12.34 0.33 2.75
N ASN A 95 12.88 -0.65 3.49
CA ASN A 95 13.76 -1.67 2.94
C ASN A 95 13.03 -2.55 1.91
N LEU A 96 11.82 -3.01 2.24
CA LEU A 96 10.98 -3.79 1.32
C LEU A 96 10.77 -3.04 0.01
N LEU A 97 10.37 -1.76 0.07
CA LEU A 97 10.12 -0.95 -1.13
C LEU A 97 11.37 -0.79 -1.98
N LYS A 98 12.51 -0.50 -1.34
CA LYS A 98 13.80 -0.34 -2.03
C LYS A 98 14.25 -1.62 -2.74
N THR A 99 13.96 -2.79 -2.17
CA THR A 99 14.29 -4.08 -2.77
C THR A 99 13.29 -4.44 -3.87
N LYS A 100 11.99 -4.46 -3.55
CA LYS A 100 10.94 -4.96 -4.45
C LYS A 100 10.77 -4.14 -5.71
N PHE A 101 10.74 -2.81 -5.62
CA PHE A 101 10.61 -1.98 -6.81
C PHE A 101 11.88 -1.94 -7.67
N ARG A 102 13.03 -2.34 -7.12
CA ARG A 102 14.27 -2.52 -7.89
C ARG A 102 14.29 -3.86 -8.62
N GLU A 103 13.99 -4.94 -7.91
CA GLU A 103 14.06 -6.31 -8.44
C GLU A 103 12.92 -6.62 -9.40
N GLU A 104 11.74 -6.05 -9.16
CA GLU A 104 10.52 -6.31 -9.93
C GLU A 104 9.90 -4.99 -10.42
N PRO A 105 10.49 -4.32 -11.43
CA PRO A 105 9.95 -3.06 -11.97
C PRO A 105 8.49 -3.20 -12.42
N GLY A 106 7.65 -2.25 -12.02
CA GLY A 106 6.23 -2.23 -12.36
C GLY A 106 5.33 -3.12 -11.50
N CYS A 107 5.90 -3.86 -10.53
CA CYS A 107 5.10 -4.60 -9.55
C CYS A 107 4.24 -3.67 -8.68
N CYS A 108 3.25 -4.26 -8.01
CA CYS A 108 2.44 -3.57 -7.02
C CYS A 108 2.62 -4.18 -5.63
N ILE A 109 2.67 -3.34 -4.60
CA ILE A 109 2.68 -3.78 -3.20
C ILE A 109 1.35 -3.41 -2.56
N ALA A 110 0.61 -4.41 -2.12
CA ALA A 110 -0.65 -4.20 -1.43
C ALA A 110 -0.44 -4.01 0.08
N VAL A 111 -1.24 -3.15 0.69
CA VAL A 111 -1.26 -2.93 2.14
C VAL A 111 -2.70 -2.92 2.62
N HIS A 112 -3.03 -3.73 3.62
CA HIS A 112 -4.35 -3.71 4.23
C HIS A 112 -4.30 -3.63 5.76
N CYS A 113 -5.34 -3.03 6.31
CA CYS A 113 -5.67 -3.05 7.73
C CYS A 113 -7.01 -3.77 7.86
N VAL A 114 -7.98 -3.26 8.63
CA VAL A 114 -9.36 -3.79 8.70
C VAL A 114 -10.22 -3.17 7.60
N ALA A 115 -10.47 -1.86 7.70
CA ALA A 115 -11.25 -1.11 6.71
C ALA A 115 -10.38 -0.43 5.64
N GLY A 116 -9.05 -0.43 5.78
CA GLY A 116 -8.14 0.26 4.86
C GLY A 116 -8.17 1.80 4.95
N LEU A 117 -8.60 2.38 6.07
CA LEU A 117 -8.76 3.83 6.24
C LEU A 117 -7.70 4.50 7.14
N GLY A 118 -7.10 3.75 8.07
CA GLY A 118 -6.15 4.29 9.06
C GLY A 118 -4.70 3.89 8.77
N ARG A 119 -4.30 2.72 9.27
CA ARG A 119 -2.90 2.27 9.33
C ARG A 119 -2.23 2.10 7.95
N ALA A 120 -2.93 1.48 7.00
CA ALA A 120 -2.37 1.21 5.67
C ALA A 120 -1.99 2.50 4.90
N PRO A 121 -2.85 3.53 4.82
CA PRO A 121 -2.49 4.84 4.26
C PRO A 121 -1.22 5.48 4.85
N VAL A 122 -0.92 5.27 6.14
CA VAL A 122 0.27 5.84 6.79
C VAL A 122 1.56 5.31 6.19
N LEU A 123 1.66 4.00 5.94
CA LEU A 123 2.85 3.42 5.29
C LEU A 123 3.03 3.94 3.86
N VAL A 124 1.94 4.05 3.10
CA VAL A 124 1.99 4.62 1.75
C VAL A 124 2.42 6.09 1.79
N ALA A 125 1.92 6.89 2.73
CA ALA A 125 2.35 8.28 2.90
C ALA A 125 3.84 8.40 3.23
N LEU A 126 4.37 7.53 4.10
CA LEU A 126 5.80 7.49 4.41
C LEU A 126 6.65 7.22 3.17
N ALA A 127 6.20 6.32 2.28
CA ALA A 127 6.90 6.04 1.02
C ALA A 127 6.96 7.28 0.11
N LEU A 128 5.84 8.00 -0.04
CA LEU A 128 5.79 9.24 -0.82
C LEU A 128 6.71 10.33 -0.24
N ILE A 129 6.70 10.47 1.09
CA ILE A 129 7.54 11.46 1.79
C ILE A 129 9.02 11.12 1.66
N GLU A 130 9.39 9.83 1.74
CA GLU A 130 10.76 9.36 1.54
C GLU A 130 11.27 9.53 0.10
N CYS A 131 10.38 9.65 -0.89
CA CYS A 131 10.72 10.08 -2.24
C CYS A 131 10.86 11.61 -2.38
N GLY A 132 10.46 12.38 -1.36
CA GLY A 132 10.60 13.83 -1.30
C GLY A 132 9.30 14.61 -1.47
N MET A 133 8.14 13.95 -1.45
CA MET A 133 6.85 14.63 -1.37
C MET A 133 6.69 15.28 0.02
N LYS A 134 6.14 16.49 0.09
CA LYS A 134 5.79 17.09 1.38
C LYS A 134 4.65 16.30 2.02
N TYR A 135 4.59 16.28 3.35
CA TYR A 135 3.59 15.45 4.04
C TYR A 135 2.15 15.92 3.75
N GLU A 136 1.93 17.23 3.58
CA GLU A 136 0.64 17.80 3.21
C GLU A 136 0.19 17.29 1.84
N ASP A 137 1.11 17.31 0.87
CA ASP A 137 0.86 16.83 -0.49
C ASP A 137 0.59 15.32 -0.50
N ALA A 138 1.35 14.53 0.27
CA ALA A 138 1.14 13.08 0.41
C ALA A 138 -0.23 12.76 1.00
N VAL A 139 -0.64 13.49 2.04
CA VAL A 139 -1.96 13.34 2.66
C VAL A 139 -3.06 13.68 1.66
N GLN A 140 -2.94 14.79 0.93
CA GLN A 140 -3.94 15.19 -0.06
C GLN A 140 -4.02 14.20 -1.22
N PHE A 141 -2.88 13.75 -1.74
CA PHE A 141 -2.80 12.79 -2.83
C PHE A 141 -3.53 11.48 -2.49
N ILE A 142 -3.32 10.95 -1.28
CA ILE A 142 -4.01 9.75 -0.82
C ILE A 142 -5.49 10.03 -0.56
N ARG A 143 -5.86 11.19 0.02
CA ARG A 143 -7.26 11.54 0.29
C ARG A 143 -8.10 11.76 -0.97
N GLN A 144 -7.50 12.22 -2.06
CA GLN A 144 -8.18 12.32 -3.37
C GLN A 144 -8.70 10.97 -3.85
N LYS A 145 -7.95 9.90 -3.57
CA LYS A 145 -8.32 8.54 -3.97
C LYS A 145 -9.09 7.79 -2.88
N ARG A 146 -8.82 8.09 -1.60
CA ARG A 146 -9.42 7.45 -0.43
C ARG A 146 -9.90 8.49 0.58
N ARG A 147 -11.12 8.99 0.36
CA ARG A 147 -11.75 9.96 1.27
C ARG A 147 -11.84 9.38 2.69
N GLY A 148 -11.41 10.15 3.68
CA GLY A 148 -11.38 9.72 5.08
C GLY A 148 -10.10 9.01 5.52
N ALA A 149 -9.06 8.96 4.67
CA ALA A 149 -7.74 8.53 5.09
C ALA A 149 -7.16 9.45 6.18
N PHE A 150 -6.47 8.83 7.14
CA PHE A 150 -5.78 9.44 8.29
C PHE A 150 -6.69 10.04 9.36
N ASN A 151 -6.41 9.68 10.62
CA ASN A 151 -6.93 10.40 11.79
C ASN A 151 -5.95 11.50 12.26
N SER A 152 -6.38 12.32 13.23
CA SER A 152 -5.58 13.45 13.74
C SER A 152 -4.23 13.05 14.33
N LYS A 153 -4.11 11.91 15.01
CA LYS A 153 -2.84 11.41 15.57
C LYS A 153 -1.86 11.04 14.46
N GLN A 154 -2.37 10.43 13.39
CA GLN A 154 -1.57 10.04 12.23
C GLN A 154 -1.11 11.25 11.41
N LEU A 155 -1.96 12.27 11.27
CA LEU A 155 -1.56 13.53 10.64
C LEU A 155 -0.43 14.21 11.43
N LEU A 156 -0.56 14.30 12.76
CA LEU A 156 0.48 14.86 13.64
C LEU A 156 1.79 14.06 13.55
N TYR A 157 1.70 12.74 13.38
CA TYR A 157 2.88 11.91 13.16
C TYR A 157 3.57 12.23 11.83
N LEU A 158 2.80 12.31 10.73
CA LEU A 158 3.33 12.62 9.39
C LEU A 158 3.94 14.03 9.32
N GLU A 159 3.35 15.01 10.00
CA GLU A 159 3.88 16.38 10.13
C GLU A 159 5.25 16.41 10.81
N LYS A 160 5.42 15.59 11.86
CA LYS A 160 6.67 15.50 12.62
C LYS A 160 7.71 14.58 11.99
N TYR A 161 7.31 13.77 11.02
CA TYR A 161 8.20 12.83 10.35
C TYR A 161 9.33 13.58 9.63
N ARG A 162 10.55 13.04 9.73
CA ARG A 162 11.74 13.58 9.07
C ARG A 162 12.29 12.51 8.15
N PRO A 163 12.14 12.67 6.82
CA PRO A 163 12.56 11.63 5.89
C PRO A 163 14.07 11.47 5.90
N LYS A 164 14.52 10.22 5.79
CA LYS A 164 15.91 9.82 5.60
C LYS A 164 16.31 9.84 4.11
N MET A 165 15.36 10.09 3.21
CA MET A 165 15.49 10.14 1.75
C MET A 165 15.99 8.83 1.13
N ARG A 166 15.55 7.70 1.69
CA ARG A 166 16.04 6.35 1.35
C ARG A 166 15.48 5.81 0.03
N LEU A 167 14.41 6.41 -0.47
CA LEU A 167 13.71 6.03 -1.71
C LEU A 167 13.94 7.02 -2.86
N ARG A 168 14.92 7.92 -2.74
CA ARG A 168 15.35 8.72 -3.90
C ARG A 168 16.17 7.87 -4.85
N PHE A 169 15.74 7.84 -6.10
CA PHE A 169 16.46 7.21 -7.19
C PHE A 169 17.67 8.06 -7.55
N LYS A 170 18.79 7.41 -7.84
CA LYS A 170 19.99 8.09 -8.34
C LYS A 170 20.26 7.65 -9.78
N ASP A 171 20.73 8.56 -10.63
CA ASP A 171 21.28 8.14 -11.93
C ASP A 171 22.59 7.36 -11.76
N ALA A 172 23.09 6.83 -12.88
CA ALA A 172 24.41 6.20 -12.99
C ALA A 172 25.57 7.09 -12.53
N ASN A 173 25.36 8.41 -12.42
CA ASN A 173 26.36 9.38 -11.98
C ASN A 173 26.20 9.76 -10.49
N GLY A 174 25.24 9.14 -9.78
CA GLY A 174 24.99 9.37 -8.36
C GLY A 174 24.19 10.65 -8.05
N HIS A 175 23.66 11.35 -9.06
CA HIS A 175 22.77 12.49 -8.86
C HIS A 175 21.36 12.03 -8.51
N ASN A 176 20.66 12.82 -7.70
CA ASN A 176 19.25 12.57 -7.41
C ASN A 176 18.45 12.71 -8.70
N CYS A 177 17.85 11.61 -9.15
CA CYS A 177 16.93 11.62 -10.27
C CYS A 177 15.50 11.65 -9.79
N PHE A 178 14.72 12.53 -10.41
CA PHE A 178 13.27 12.44 -10.33
C PHE A 178 12.85 11.18 -11.07
N PRO A 179 12.08 10.27 -10.47
CA PRO A 179 11.88 8.96 -11.08
C PRO A 179 11.03 9.03 -12.36
N HIS A 180 10.26 10.11 -12.56
CA HIS A 180 9.63 10.45 -13.84
C HIS A 180 10.59 10.56 -15.05
N GLN A 181 11.92 10.67 -14.84
CA GLN A 181 12.90 10.90 -15.92
C GLN A 181 13.72 9.68 -16.31
N CYS A 182 13.52 8.51 -15.68
CA CYS A 182 14.58 7.52 -15.69
C CYS A 182 14.07 6.08 -15.90
N ASN A 183 14.01 5.68 -17.18
CA ASN A 183 13.93 4.26 -17.58
C ASN A 183 15.21 3.47 -17.23
N ASN A 184 16.26 4.14 -16.73
CA ASN A 184 17.61 3.60 -16.48
C ASN A 184 18.17 3.90 -15.07
N CYS A 185 17.35 4.35 -14.11
CA CYS A 185 17.86 4.62 -12.75
C CYS A 185 17.77 3.38 -11.86
N SER A 186 18.88 3.05 -11.22
CA SER A 186 19.01 1.98 -10.24
C SER A 186 18.86 2.56 -8.82
N LEU A 187 18.14 1.87 -7.94
CA LEU A 187 18.00 2.24 -6.52
C LEU A 187 19.33 2.13 -5.74
#